data_AF-A0A7S2PJT6-F1
#
_entry.id   AF-A0A7S2PJT6-F1
#
_cell.length_a   1.000
_cell.length_b   1.000
_cell.length_c   1.000
_cell.angle_alpha   90.00
_cell.angle_beta   90.00
_cell.angle_gamma   90.00
#
_symmetry.space_group_name_H-M   'P 1'
#
loop_
_entity.id
_entity.type
_entity.pdbx_description
1 polymer ?
#
loop_
_entity_poly.entity_id
_entity_poly.type
_entity_poly.pdbx_seq_one_letter_code
_entity_poly.pdbx_strand_id
1 'polypeptide(L)'
;VHFAQQFYVLPTVVDPGVRFVRRCENGQENLVPDFYATGAWELVLGEAAALVVLLGGHAFCTRTHYFFDCACIHQTDRVLKAAGVAHIPDFIRKSGELCVLWDGEYLTRLWCVYELAVAHAPSARTPVRFVPLGMSVMLVQLHVFCFATQSVKMGLFLCRTVNPRLPFWTRHLLAGRTVMFYVCVLTDACCFALVARASAELARMLRSMEEELNRFEVGKTEIFDEDDRRMLYESIQEMY
;
A
#
# COMPACT_ATOMS: atom_id res chain seq x y z
N VAL A 1 -17.15 -12.43 -2.48
CA VAL A 1 -17.28 -12.00 -1.06
C VAL A 1 -16.53 -12.91 -0.06
N HIS A 2 -16.15 -14.16 -0.37
CA HIS A 2 -15.34 -15.01 0.54
C HIS A 2 -13.80 -14.91 0.40
N PHE A 3 -13.28 -14.11 -0.54
CA PHE A 3 -11.83 -14.10 -0.87
C PHE A 3 -10.99 -13.09 -0.08
N ALA A 4 -11.62 -12.14 0.62
CA ALA A 4 -10.91 -11.02 1.27
C ALA A 4 -10.42 -11.30 2.71
N GLN A 5 -10.77 -12.44 3.32
CA GLN A 5 -10.44 -12.73 4.71
C GLN A 5 -9.15 -13.54 4.93
N GLN A 6 -8.48 -14.02 3.89
CA GLN A 6 -7.31 -14.90 4.06
C GLN A 6 -5.95 -14.20 4.18
N PHE A 7 -5.85 -12.88 3.98
CA PHE A 7 -4.56 -12.19 3.93
C PHE A 7 -4.07 -11.54 5.24
N TYR A 8 -4.78 -11.71 6.37
CA TYR A 8 -4.42 -11.06 7.65
C TYR A 8 -4.29 -12.01 8.85
N VAL A 9 -3.79 -13.24 8.65
CA VAL A 9 -3.32 -14.05 9.78
C VAL A 9 -1.83 -13.77 10.00
N LEU A 10 -1.52 -12.77 10.82
CA LEU A 10 -0.17 -12.55 11.33
C LEU A 10 0.25 -13.75 12.19
N PRO A 11 1.43 -14.37 11.97
CA PRO A 11 1.91 -15.44 12.81
C PRO A 11 2.38 -14.87 14.16
N THR A 12 1.54 -14.95 15.19
CA THR A 12 1.97 -14.77 16.58
C THR A 12 2.69 -16.05 17.03
N VAL A 13 3.93 -16.25 16.57
CA VAL A 13 4.84 -17.24 17.16
C VAL A 13 5.50 -16.57 18.36
N VAL A 14 4.81 -16.62 19.50
CA VAL A 14 5.44 -16.40 20.81
C VAL A 14 5.69 -17.79 21.37
N ASP A 15 6.95 -18.16 21.52
CA ASP A 15 7.39 -19.41 22.10
C ASP A 15 6.88 -19.52 23.57
N PRO A 16 6.03 -20.49 23.91
CA PRO A 16 5.45 -20.61 25.25
C PRO A 16 6.44 -21.08 26.33
N GLY A 17 7.69 -21.39 25.96
CA GLY A 17 8.66 -22.03 26.85
C GLY A 17 9.52 -21.12 27.73
N VAL A 18 9.70 -19.85 27.39
CA VAL A 18 10.65 -18.97 28.11
C VAL A 18 9.91 -18.08 29.11
N ARG A 19 9.69 -18.59 30.33
CA ARG A 19 9.16 -17.80 31.46
C ARG A 19 10.30 -17.32 32.36
N PHE A 20 10.56 -16.01 32.36
CA PHE A 20 11.43 -15.37 33.34
C PHE A 20 10.66 -15.19 34.66
N VAL A 21 10.79 -16.16 35.57
CA VAL A 21 10.18 -16.06 36.91
C VAL A 21 11.11 -15.26 37.82
N ARG A 22 10.73 -14.04 38.17
CA ARG A 22 11.41 -13.26 39.21
C ARG A 22 10.87 -13.69 40.57
N ARG A 23 11.66 -14.46 41.33
CA ARG A 23 11.29 -14.94 42.68
C ARG A 23 11.42 -13.77 43.67
N CYS A 24 10.29 -13.19 44.09
CA CYS A 24 10.24 -12.29 45.24
C CYS A 24 10.40 -13.10 46.55
N GLU A 25 11.08 -12.55 47.56
CA GLU A 25 11.37 -13.22 48.85
C GLU A 25 10.13 -13.67 49.65
N ASN A 26 8.93 -13.26 49.24
CA ASN A 26 7.69 -13.51 49.97
C ASN A 26 6.83 -14.65 49.40
N GLY A 27 7.36 -15.47 48.47
CA GLY A 27 6.68 -16.68 47.98
C GLY A 27 5.40 -16.47 47.15
N GLN A 28 5.03 -15.22 46.84
CA GLN A 28 3.92 -14.92 45.93
C GLN A 28 4.43 -14.74 44.50
N GLU A 29 4.02 -15.65 43.62
CA GLU A 29 4.23 -15.56 42.17
C GLU A 29 3.23 -14.56 41.57
N ASN A 30 3.59 -13.28 41.59
CA ASN A 30 2.84 -12.29 40.83
C ASN A 30 3.30 -12.34 39.37
N LEU A 31 2.41 -12.78 38.46
CA LEU A 31 2.55 -12.55 37.03
C LEU A 31 2.52 -11.04 36.77
N VAL A 32 3.71 -10.43 36.73
CA VAL A 32 3.86 -9.11 36.12
C VAL A 32 3.95 -9.38 34.62
N PRO A 33 3.01 -8.92 33.79
CA PRO A 33 3.20 -8.97 32.35
C PRO A 33 4.47 -8.15 32.05
N ASP A 34 5.51 -8.82 31.57
CA ASP A 34 6.67 -8.16 30.97
C ASP A 34 6.16 -7.46 29.71
N PHE A 35 5.65 -6.25 29.88
CA PHE A 35 5.51 -5.32 28.78
C PHE A 35 6.93 -5.03 28.31
N TYR A 36 7.36 -5.74 27.27
CA TYR A 36 8.52 -5.37 26.49
C TYR A 36 8.27 -3.95 25.98
N ALA A 37 8.78 -2.97 26.72
CA ALA A 37 8.76 -1.58 26.31
C ALA A 37 9.65 -1.48 25.08
N THR A 38 9.04 -1.47 23.90
CA THR A 38 9.75 -1.29 22.63
C THR A 38 10.60 -0.03 22.73
N GLY A 39 11.90 -0.17 22.53
CA GLY A 39 12.82 0.95 22.63
C GLY A 39 12.52 1.99 21.56
N ALA A 40 12.59 3.29 21.88
CA ALA A 40 12.39 4.34 20.87
C ALA A 40 13.33 4.20 19.65
N TRP A 41 14.52 3.63 19.86
CA TRP A 41 15.49 3.35 18.81
C TRP A 41 15.05 2.20 17.89
N GLU A 42 14.34 1.20 18.41
CA GLU A 42 13.82 0.06 17.62
C GLU A 42 12.79 0.55 16.60
N LEU A 43 11.94 1.50 17.00
CA LEU A 43 10.94 2.10 16.12
C LEU A 43 11.57 2.96 15.02
N VAL A 44 12.59 3.76 15.36
CA VAL A 44 13.33 4.56 14.38
C VAL A 44 14.07 3.66 13.38
N LEU A 45 14.71 2.58 13.85
CA LEU A 45 15.36 1.61 12.98
C LEU A 45 14.35 0.86 12.10
N GLY A 46 13.19 0.49 12.64
CA GLY A 46 12.11 -0.15 11.89
C GLY A 46 11.60 0.73 10.76
N GLU A 47 11.33 2.01 11.01
CA GLU A 47 10.91 2.97 9.98
C GLU A 47 12.02 3.26 8.97
N ALA A 48 13.27 3.40 9.42
CA ALA A 48 14.41 3.57 8.52
C ALA A 48 14.56 2.35 7.60
N ALA A 49 14.44 1.14 8.15
CA ALA A 49 14.45 -0.09 7.36
C ALA A 49 13.27 -0.14 6.38
N ALA A 50 12.06 0.26 6.80
CA ALA A 50 10.89 0.35 5.93
C ALA A 50 11.11 1.34 4.77
N LEU A 51 11.70 2.51 5.02
CA LEU A 51 12.06 3.47 3.97
C LEU A 51 13.15 2.93 3.03
N VAL A 52 14.16 2.25 3.57
CA VAL A 52 15.20 1.59 2.75
C VAL A 52 14.60 0.51 1.87
N VAL A 53 13.66 -0.29 2.38
CA VAL A 53 12.94 -1.30 1.60
C VAL A 53 12.00 -0.64 0.58
N LEU A 54 11.33 0.44 0.94
CA LEU A 54 10.45 1.16 0.02
C LEU A 54 11.24 1.75 -1.17
N LEU A 55 12.40 2.35 -0.90
CA LEU A 55 13.22 3.03 -1.90
C LEU A 55 14.15 2.08 -2.67
N GLY A 56 14.71 1.07 -1.99
CA GLY A 56 15.73 0.17 -2.53
C GLY A 56 15.30 -1.30 -2.61
N GLY A 57 14.16 -1.67 -2.04
CA GLY A 57 13.65 -3.04 -2.04
C GLY A 57 13.42 -3.59 -3.45
N HIS A 58 13.12 -2.71 -4.42
CA HIS A 58 13.02 -3.08 -5.83
C HIS A 58 14.30 -3.73 -6.38
N ALA A 59 15.48 -3.40 -5.84
CA ALA A 59 16.74 -4.02 -6.22
C ALA A 59 16.89 -5.47 -5.71
N PHE A 60 16.11 -5.85 -4.69
CA PHE A 60 16.09 -7.18 -4.09
C PHE A 60 14.88 -8.02 -4.53
N CYS A 61 13.90 -7.41 -5.21
CA CYS A 61 12.80 -8.15 -5.81
C CYS A 61 13.32 -9.03 -6.97
N THR A 62 12.79 -10.24 -7.07
CA THR A 62 13.01 -11.07 -8.25
C THR A 62 12.50 -10.34 -9.48
N ARG A 63 13.19 -10.49 -10.62
CA ARG A 63 12.76 -9.88 -11.88
C ARG A 63 11.38 -10.42 -12.26
N THR A 64 10.37 -9.59 -12.06
CA THR A 64 9.05 -9.77 -12.66
C THR A 64 9.05 -9.03 -14.00
N HIS A 65 8.66 -9.74 -15.05
CA HIS A 65 8.50 -9.15 -16.37
C HIS A 65 7.10 -8.55 -16.46
N TYR A 66 7.03 -7.24 -16.66
CA TYR A 66 5.78 -6.53 -16.91
C TYR A 66 5.73 -6.11 -18.38
N PHE A 67 4.59 -6.35 -19.01
CA PHE A 67 4.24 -5.67 -20.24
C PHE A 67 3.59 -4.34 -19.86
N PHE A 68 4.16 -3.24 -20.36
CA PHE A 68 3.60 -1.91 -20.16
C PHE A 68 3.45 -1.29 -21.54
N ASP A 69 2.21 -1.09 -21.96
CA ASP A 69 1.82 -0.66 -23.30
C ASP A 69 2.63 0.56 -23.78
N CYS A 70 2.78 1.59 -22.95
CA CYS A 70 3.47 2.81 -23.35
C CYS A 70 4.99 2.64 -23.54
N ALA A 71 5.58 1.59 -22.95
CA ALA A 71 6.99 1.26 -23.07
C ALA A 71 7.26 0.19 -24.15
N CYS A 72 6.31 -0.72 -24.35
CA CYS A 72 6.45 -1.87 -25.25
C CYS A 72 5.90 -1.60 -26.66
N ILE A 73 4.95 -0.67 -26.80
CA ILE A 73 4.35 -0.30 -28.08
C ILE A 73 4.98 1.00 -28.56
N HIS A 74 5.29 1.06 -29.86
CA HIS A 74 5.87 2.25 -30.47
C HIS A 74 4.88 3.42 -30.39
N GLN A 75 5.27 4.56 -29.80
CA GLN A 75 4.35 5.68 -29.56
C GLN A 75 4.27 6.67 -30.73
N THR A 76 5.32 6.79 -31.55
CA THR A 76 5.41 7.80 -32.62
C THR A 76 5.14 7.26 -34.03
N ASP A 77 5.65 6.09 -34.38
CA ASP A 77 5.35 5.38 -35.63
C ASP A 77 3.97 4.72 -35.57
N ARG A 78 3.06 5.18 -36.44
CA ARG A 78 1.67 4.72 -36.50
C ARG A 78 1.55 3.25 -36.94
N VAL A 79 2.39 2.79 -37.85
CA VAL A 79 2.32 1.42 -38.38
C VAL A 79 2.77 0.44 -37.31
N LEU A 80 3.88 0.74 -36.64
CA LEU A 80 4.37 -0.08 -35.53
C LEU A 80 3.45 -0.01 -34.30
N LYS A 81 2.82 1.15 -34.04
CA LYS A 81 1.80 1.28 -32.99
C LYS A 81 0.63 0.36 -33.25
N ALA A 82 0.04 0.42 -34.45
CA ALA A 82 -1.11 -0.42 -34.83
C ALA A 82 -0.76 -1.91 -34.73
N ALA A 83 0.41 -2.31 -35.22
CA ALA A 83 0.89 -3.68 -35.11
C ALA A 83 1.07 -4.12 -33.63
N GLY A 84 1.60 -3.25 -32.77
CA GLY A 84 1.76 -3.55 -31.35
C GLY A 84 0.43 -3.66 -30.61
N VAL A 85 -0.50 -2.75 -30.88
CA VAL A 85 -1.85 -2.73 -30.30
C VAL A 85 -2.63 -3.99 -30.66
N ALA A 86 -2.53 -4.46 -31.92
CA ALA A 86 -3.19 -5.68 -32.36
C ALA A 86 -2.77 -6.95 -31.58
N HIS A 87 -1.62 -6.93 -30.91
CA HIS A 87 -1.12 -8.06 -30.11
C HIS A 87 -1.41 -7.95 -28.61
N ILE A 88 -2.00 -6.86 -28.12
CA ILE A 88 -2.39 -6.72 -26.71
C ILE A 88 -3.19 -7.93 -26.20
N PRO A 89 -4.19 -8.45 -26.95
CA PRO A 89 -4.96 -9.59 -26.46
C PRO A 89 -4.12 -10.85 -26.25
N ASP A 90 -3.17 -11.09 -27.14
CA ASP A 90 -2.26 -12.25 -27.06
C ASP A 90 -1.30 -12.13 -25.87
N PHE A 91 -0.86 -10.90 -25.57
CA PHE A 91 -0.07 -10.64 -24.36
C PHE A 91 -0.89 -10.93 -23.11
N ILE A 92 -2.14 -10.47 -23.03
CA ILE A 92 -3.02 -10.71 -21.87
C ILE A 92 -3.26 -12.22 -21.68
N ARG A 93 -3.53 -12.96 -22.75
CA ARG A 93 -3.72 -14.42 -22.72
C ARG A 93 -2.48 -15.20 -22.25
N LYS A 94 -1.29 -14.69 -22.55
CA LYS A 94 -0.01 -15.31 -22.15
C LYS A 94 0.50 -14.81 -20.79
N SER A 95 -0.12 -13.79 -20.21
CA SER A 95 0.28 -13.20 -18.94
C SER A 95 -0.23 -14.03 -17.77
N GLY A 96 0.55 -14.07 -16.68
CA GLY A 96 0.14 -14.74 -15.44
C GLY A 96 -0.93 -13.98 -14.65
N GLU A 97 -1.03 -12.66 -14.85
CA GLU A 97 -1.98 -11.76 -14.18
C GLU A 97 -2.11 -10.46 -15.00
N LEU A 98 -3.32 -9.87 -15.03
CA LEU A 98 -3.57 -8.50 -15.47
C LEU A 98 -3.66 -7.60 -14.23
N CYS A 99 -2.68 -6.70 -14.06
CA CYS A 99 -2.65 -5.74 -12.96
C CYS A 99 -3.30 -4.43 -13.39
N VAL A 100 -4.51 -4.17 -12.89
CA VAL A 100 -5.31 -2.98 -13.20
C VAL A 100 -5.01 -1.89 -12.18
N LEU A 101 -4.34 -0.84 -12.64
CA LEU A 101 -4.14 0.38 -11.85
C LEU A 101 -5.44 1.19 -11.85
N TRP A 102 -6.24 1.01 -10.81
CA TRP A 102 -7.58 1.56 -10.76
C TRP A 102 -7.58 3.04 -10.36
N ASP A 103 -8.27 3.83 -11.17
CA ASP A 103 -8.75 5.19 -10.87
C ASP A 103 -10.26 5.28 -11.22
N GLY A 104 -10.92 6.37 -10.84
CA GLY A 104 -12.34 6.58 -11.12
C GLY A 104 -12.66 6.83 -12.61
N GLU A 105 -11.65 6.83 -13.49
CA GLU A 105 -11.77 7.01 -14.93
C GLU A 105 -11.34 5.73 -15.68
N TYR A 106 -11.12 4.61 -14.99
CA TYR A 106 -10.63 3.39 -15.61
C TYR A 106 -11.67 2.81 -16.56
N LEU A 107 -12.91 2.69 -16.10
CA LEU A 107 -14.02 2.16 -16.90
C LEU A 107 -14.58 3.15 -17.93
N THR A 108 -14.15 4.42 -17.93
CA THR A 108 -14.55 5.34 -18.99
C THR A 108 -13.76 5.08 -20.26
N ARG A 109 -12.60 4.42 -20.21
CA ARG A 109 -11.71 4.18 -21.35
C ARG A 109 -12.01 2.83 -22.02
N LEU A 110 -12.41 2.85 -23.30
CA LEU A 110 -12.80 1.62 -24.02
C LEU A 110 -11.65 0.61 -24.11
N TRP A 111 -10.42 1.06 -24.32
CA TRP A 111 -9.24 0.18 -24.34
C TRP A 111 -9.06 -0.57 -23.02
N CYS A 112 -9.20 0.10 -21.88
CA CYS A 112 -9.09 -0.52 -20.56
C CYS A 112 -10.19 -1.57 -20.31
N VAL A 113 -11.41 -1.31 -20.80
CA VAL A 113 -12.54 -2.25 -20.78
C VAL A 113 -12.26 -3.45 -21.69
N TYR A 114 -11.70 -3.20 -22.87
CA TYR A 114 -11.32 -4.26 -23.80
C TYR A 114 -10.30 -5.23 -23.18
N GLU A 115 -9.27 -4.71 -22.52
CA GLU A 115 -8.27 -5.52 -21.82
C GLU A 115 -8.89 -6.39 -20.71
N LEU A 116 -9.83 -5.83 -19.95
CA LEU A 116 -10.62 -6.57 -18.96
C LEU A 116 -11.46 -7.68 -19.61
N ALA A 117 -12.11 -7.39 -20.73
CA ALA A 117 -12.89 -8.37 -21.48
C ALA A 117 -12.01 -9.50 -22.01
N VAL A 118 -10.82 -9.19 -22.56
CA VAL A 118 -9.86 -10.21 -23.00
C VAL A 118 -9.41 -11.06 -21.82
N ALA A 119 -9.05 -10.46 -20.68
CA ALA A 119 -8.61 -11.20 -19.50
C ALA A 119 -9.70 -12.15 -18.98
N HIS A 120 -10.96 -11.71 -19.04
CA HIS A 120 -12.11 -12.51 -18.61
C HIS A 120 -12.63 -13.48 -19.67
N ALA A 121 -12.17 -13.37 -20.92
CA ALA A 121 -12.63 -14.24 -22.01
C ALA A 121 -12.36 -15.71 -21.68
N PRO A 122 -13.23 -16.65 -22.12
CA PRO A 122 -13.05 -18.08 -21.87
C PRO A 122 -11.70 -18.65 -22.32
N SER A 123 -11.09 -18.02 -23.35
CA SER A 123 -9.81 -18.40 -23.93
C SER A 123 -8.59 -17.93 -23.13
N ALA A 124 -8.73 -16.94 -22.25
CA ALA A 124 -7.64 -16.39 -21.43
C ALA A 124 -7.76 -16.86 -19.98
N ARG A 125 -8.87 -16.50 -19.31
CA ARG A 125 -9.08 -16.64 -17.85
C ARG A 125 -7.90 -16.09 -17.04
N THR A 126 -7.33 -14.98 -17.51
CA THR A 126 -6.20 -14.32 -16.85
C THR A 126 -6.70 -13.70 -15.54
N PRO A 127 -6.08 -14.01 -14.38
CA PRO A 127 -6.43 -13.38 -13.11
C PRO A 127 -6.30 -11.85 -13.21
N VAL A 128 -7.30 -11.12 -12.72
CA VAL A 128 -7.30 -9.65 -12.70
C VAL A 128 -7.09 -9.18 -11.27
N ARG A 129 -6.07 -8.35 -11.05
CA ARG A 129 -5.79 -7.72 -9.76
C ARG A 129 -5.96 -6.22 -9.86
N PHE A 130 -6.90 -5.67 -9.10
CA PHE A 130 -7.11 -4.23 -8.99
C PHE A 130 -6.19 -3.63 -7.93
N VAL A 131 -5.47 -2.57 -8.31
CA VAL A 131 -4.56 -1.82 -7.45
C VAL A 131 -5.00 -0.36 -7.44
N PRO A 132 -5.68 0.12 -6.38
CA PRO A 132 -6.13 1.50 -6.32
C PRO A 132 -4.94 2.45 -6.16
N LEU A 133 -4.76 3.36 -7.12
CA LEU A 133 -3.62 4.28 -7.18
C LEU A 133 -3.55 5.23 -5.98
N GLY A 134 -4.70 5.56 -5.36
CA GLY A 134 -4.74 6.40 -4.17
C GLY A 134 -4.01 5.80 -2.95
N MET A 135 -3.99 4.47 -2.82
CA MET A 135 -3.41 3.82 -1.64
C MET A 135 -1.90 4.02 -1.51
N SER A 136 -1.17 3.95 -2.64
CA SER A 136 0.29 4.06 -2.62
C SER A 136 0.73 5.44 -2.13
N VAL A 137 0.08 6.50 -2.62
CA VAL A 137 0.33 7.88 -2.19
C VAL A 137 0.05 8.03 -0.69
N MET A 138 -1.04 7.45 -0.20
CA MET A 138 -1.44 7.55 1.21
C MET A 138 -0.50 6.78 2.14
N LEU A 139 -0.02 5.61 1.74
CA LEU A 139 0.99 4.85 2.48
C LEU A 139 2.31 5.63 2.58
N VAL A 140 2.75 6.24 1.49
CA VAL A 140 3.95 7.10 1.50
C VAL A 140 3.77 8.28 2.46
N GLN A 141 2.62 8.97 2.40
CA GLN A 141 2.31 10.06 3.31
C GLN A 141 2.32 9.63 4.78
N LEU A 142 1.76 8.46 5.09
CA LEU A 142 1.76 7.89 6.43
C LEU A 142 3.18 7.60 6.93
N HIS A 143 4.01 6.93 6.13
CA HIS A 143 5.40 6.64 6.52
C HIS A 143 6.22 7.91 6.75
N VAL A 144 6.09 8.91 5.86
CA VAL A 144 6.79 10.19 6.04
C VAL A 144 6.36 10.88 7.34
N PHE A 145 5.06 10.87 7.66
CA PHE A 145 4.54 11.43 8.90
C PHE A 145 5.05 10.68 10.14
N CYS A 146 4.97 9.35 10.15
CA CYS A 146 5.49 8.51 11.23
C CYS A 146 6.98 8.76 11.44
N PHE A 147 7.79 8.71 10.38
CA PHE A 147 9.22 8.94 10.47
C PHE A 147 9.57 10.33 11.04
N ALA A 148 8.88 11.39 10.58
CA ALA A 148 9.10 12.74 11.07
C ALA A 148 8.78 12.86 12.57
N THR A 149 7.64 12.34 13.01
CA THR A 149 7.23 12.40 14.42
C THR A 149 8.15 11.59 15.33
N GLN A 150 8.60 10.40 14.90
CA GLN A 150 9.54 9.58 15.67
C GLN A 150 10.92 10.22 15.76
N SER A 151 11.38 10.87 14.69
CA SER A 151 12.64 11.61 14.69
C SER A 151 12.63 12.77 15.69
N VAL A 152 11.50 13.48 15.80
CA VAL A 152 11.33 14.54 16.81
C VAL A 152 11.36 13.98 18.23
N LYS A 153 10.64 12.88 18.50
CA LYS A 153 10.66 12.20 19.82
C LYS A 153 12.08 11.77 20.21
N MET A 154 12.81 11.16 19.27
CA MET A 154 14.20 10.76 19.45
C MET A 154 15.11 11.97 19.72
N GLY A 155 14.99 13.05 18.95
CA GLY A 155 15.76 14.28 19.15
C GLY A 155 15.55 14.91 20.52
N LEU A 156 14.30 14.98 20.99
CA LEU A 156 13.96 15.46 22.34
C LEU A 156 14.54 14.56 23.43
N PHE A 157 14.50 13.23 23.24
CA PHE A 157 15.09 12.26 24.15
C PHE A 157 16.62 12.40 24.23
N LEU A 158 17.31 12.54 23.10
CA LEU A 158 18.76 12.75 23.05
C LEU A 158 19.17 14.09 23.67
N CYS A 159 18.41 15.16 23.43
CA CYS A 159 18.66 16.46 24.07
C CYS A 159 18.59 16.36 25.60
N ARG A 160 17.70 15.52 26.13
CA ARG A 160 17.57 15.26 27.57
C ARG A 160 18.79 14.53 28.14
N THR A 161 19.28 13.52 27.44
CA THR A 161 20.28 12.58 27.98
C THR A 161 21.71 13.02 27.71
N VAL A 162 21.99 13.62 26.56
CA VAL A 162 23.36 13.86 26.06
C VAL A 162 23.88 15.25 26.39
N ASN A 163 23.03 16.23 26.72
CA ASN A 163 23.48 17.60 27.00
C ASN A 163 23.44 17.95 28.51
N PRO A 164 24.49 17.60 29.28
CA PRO A 164 24.57 17.93 30.70
C PRO A 164 24.80 19.42 30.97
N ARG A 165 25.03 20.25 29.93
CA ARG A 165 25.27 21.69 30.06
C ARG A 165 23.99 22.51 30.08
N LEU A 166 22.84 21.93 29.71
CA LEU A 166 21.56 22.63 29.82
C LEU A 166 21.20 22.84 31.30
N PRO A 167 20.67 24.02 31.69
CA PRO A 167 20.18 24.22 33.05
C PRO A 167 19.15 23.15 33.44
N PHE A 168 19.13 22.76 34.72
CA PHE A 168 18.19 21.76 35.25
C PHE A 168 16.73 22.05 34.89
N TRP A 169 16.32 23.32 35.03
CA TRP A 169 14.98 23.79 34.67
C TRP A 169 14.68 23.62 33.19
N THR A 170 15.63 23.90 32.30
CA THR A 170 15.49 23.72 30.84
C THR A 170 15.37 22.24 30.47
N ARG A 171 16.11 21.34 31.14
CA ARG A 171 15.97 19.88 30.97
C ARG A 171 14.62 19.36 31.47
N HIS A 172 14.08 19.93 32.54
CA HIS A 172 12.75 19.59 33.05
C HIS A 172 11.60 20.19 32.23
N LEU A 173 11.79 21.35 31.61
CA LEU A 173 10.76 22.00 30.79
C LEU A 173 10.67 21.40 29.38
N LEU A 174 11.81 21.25 28.66
CA LEU A 174 11.84 20.67 27.32
C LEU A 174 11.72 19.14 27.30
N ALA A 175 12.09 18.46 28.38
CA ALA A 175 12.07 17.00 28.46
C ALA A 175 11.39 16.48 29.73
N GLY A 176 10.46 17.28 30.28
CA GLY A 176 9.59 16.85 31.36
C GLY A 176 8.75 15.65 30.91
N ARG A 177 8.62 14.64 31.78
CA ARG A 177 7.82 13.43 31.49
C ARG A 177 6.42 13.79 30.98
N THR A 178 5.86 14.88 31.52
CA THR A 178 4.58 15.46 31.13
C THR A 178 4.55 15.98 29.70
N VAL A 179 5.51 16.81 29.28
CA VAL A 179 5.56 17.37 27.92
C VAL A 179 5.78 16.25 26.89
N MET A 180 6.71 15.34 27.17
CA MET A 180 6.99 14.20 26.29
C MET A 180 5.76 13.28 26.16
N PHE A 181 5.04 13.04 27.26
CA PHE A 181 3.79 12.29 27.26
C PHE A 181 2.73 12.94 26.35
N TYR A 182 2.48 14.25 26.49
CA TYR A 182 1.52 14.95 25.64
C TYR A 182 1.93 14.97 24.16
N VAL A 183 3.21 15.15 23.86
CA VAL A 183 3.73 15.07 22.48
C VAL A 183 3.47 13.68 21.91
N CYS A 184 3.79 12.61 22.64
CA CYS A 184 3.49 11.24 22.20
C CYS A 184 2.01 11.02 21.95
N VAL A 185 1.16 11.32 22.93
CA VAL A 185 -0.29 11.14 22.82
C VAL A 185 -0.86 11.91 21.63
N LEU A 186 -0.45 13.16 21.42
CA LEU A 186 -0.93 13.97 20.30
C LEU A 186 -0.47 13.40 18.95
N THR A 187 0.82 13.04 18.82
CA THR A 187 1.33 12.46 17.57
C THR A 187 0.70 11.11 17.24
N ASP A 188 0.45 10.26 18.24
CA ASP A 188 -0.16 8.96 18.06
C ASP A 188 -1.65 9.11 17.70
N ALA A 189 -2.35 10.09 18.31
CA ALA A 189 -3.70 10.45 17.92
C ALA A 189 -3.76 10.98 16.47
N CYS A 190 -2.82 11.81 16.04
CA CYS A 190 -2.72 12.26 14.66
C CYS A 190 -2.44 11.11 13.69
N CYS A 191 -1.52 10.20 14.05
CA CYS A 191 -1.23 9.01 13.26
C CYS A 191 -2.48 8.13 13.11
N PHE A 192 -3.18 7.87 14.22
CA PHE A 192 -4.44 7.12 14.20
C PHE A 192 -5.50 7.80 13.34
N ALA A 193 -5.63 9.13 13.42
CA ALA A 193 -6.55 9.89 12.57
C ALA A 193 -6.19 9.81 11.08
N LEU A 194 -4.90 9.84 10.73
CA LEU A 194 -4.42 9.66 9.35
C LEU A 194 -4.70 8.25 8.85
N VAL A 195 -4.41 7.22 9.65
CA VAL A 195 -4.73 5.82 9.31
C VAL A 195 -6.24 5.62 9.17
N ALA A 196 -7.05 6.18 10.08
CA ALA A 196 -8.50 6.08 10.02
C ALA A 196 -9.05 6.78 8.77
N ARG A 197 -8.57 8.00 8.46
CA ARG A 197 -8.89 8.69 7.21
C ARG A 197 -8.48 7.84 6.02
N ALA A 198 -7.30 7.22 6.08
CA ALA A 198 -6.78 6.46 4.97
C ALA A 198 -7.58 5.19 4.67
N SER A 199 -7.90 4.44 5.73
CA SER A 199 -8.80 3.30 5.67
C SER A 199 -10.19 3.69 5.20
N ALA A 200 -10.71 4.85 5.63
CA ALA A 200 -12.01 5.36 5.18
C ALA A 200 -12.00 5.75 3.69
N GLU A 201 -10.91 6.35 3.20
CA GLU A 201 -10.72 6.66 1.78
C GLU A 201 -10.66 5.38 0.94
N LEU A 202 -9.87 4.40 1.38
CA LEU A 202 -9.79 3.10 0.72
C LEU A 202 -11.16 2.43 0.65
N ALA A 203 -11.88 2.39 1.77
CA ALA A 203 -13.22 1.82 1.81
C ALA A 203 -14.18 2.57 0.87
N ARG A 204 -14.03 3.90 0.70
CA ARG A 204 -14.81 4.69 -0.26
C ARG A 204 -14.41 4.36 -1.71
N MET A 205 -13.12 4.26 -2.03
CA MET A 205 -12.65 3.88 -3.36
C MET A 205 -13.13 2.47 -3.76
N LEU A 206 -13.05 1.50 -2.84
CA LEU A 206 -13.52 0.14 -3.10
C LEU A 206 -15.04 0.09 -3.33
N ARG A 207 -15.82 0.87 -2.58
CA ARG A 207 -17.27 0.99 -2.82
C ARG A 207 -17.57 1.67 -4.16
N SER A 208 -16.86 2.74 -4.50
CA SER A 208 -17.00 3.41 -5.80
C SER A 208 -16.70 2.45 -6.94
N MET A 209 -15.63 1.67 -6.83
CA MET A 209 -15.27 0.65 -7.82
C MET A 209 -16.39 -0.38 -8.00
N GLU A 210 -16.97 -0.88 -6.90
CA GLU A 210 -18.09 -1.81 -6.96
C GLU A 210 -19.34 -1.17 -7.60
N GLU A 211 -19.66 0.07 -7.24
CA GLU A 211 -20.79 0.80 -7.83
C GLU A 211 -20.60 1.09 -9.32
N GLU A 212 -19.40 1.50 -9.73
CA GLU A 212 -19.04 1.76 -11.12
C GLU A 212 -19.10 0.48 -11.95
N LEU A 213 -18.58 -0.64 -11.45
CA LEU A 213 -18.70 -1.94 -12.09
C LEU A 213 -20.16 -2.37 -12.25
N ASN A 214 -21.02 -2.11 -11.25
CA ASN A 214 -22.43 -2.45 -11.31
C ASN A 214 -23.25 -1.57 -12.27
N ARG A 215 -22.82 -0.33 -12.51
CA ARG A 215 -23.46 0.62 -13.43
C ARG A 215 -22.79 0.65 -14.81
N PHE A 216 -21.76 -0.15 -15.01
CA PHE A 216 -20.92 -0.09 -16.19
C PHE A 216 -21.71 -0.45 -17.45
N GLU A 217 -21.62 0.42 -18.45
CA GLU A 217 -22.18 0.20 -19.79
C GLU A 217 -21.09 0.44 -20.82
N VAL A 218 -20.73 -0.60 -21.58
CA VAL A 218 -19.71 -0.53 -22.64
C VAL A 218 -20.00 0.61 -23.63
N GLY A 219 -21.26 0.87 -23.96
CA GLY A 219 -21.66 1.92 -24.91
C GLY A 219 -21.35 3.35 -24.47
N LYS A 220 -21.08 3.59 -23.18
CA LYS A 220 -20.77 4.93 -22.63
C LYS A 220 -19.26 5.21 -22.56
N THR A 221 -18.43 4.28 -23.02
CA THR A 221 -16.98 4.42 -22.98
C THR A 221 -16.45 5.41 -24.02
N GLU A 222 -15.50 6.21 -23.59
CA GLU A 222 -14.69 7.10 -24.39
C GLU A 222 -13.56 6.33 -25.07
N ILE A 223 -13.24 6.75 -26.29
CA ILE A 223 -12.11 6.22 -27.05
C ILE A 223 -11.36 7.38 -27.68
N PHE A 224 -10.03 7.25 -27.77
CA PHE A 224 -9.20 8.29 -28.38
C PHE A 224 -9.35 8.33 -29.90
N ASP A 225 -9.43 7.16 -30.53
CA ASP A 225 -9.60 7.01 -31.98
C ASP A 225 -10.90 6.24 -32.26
N GLU A 226 -11.86 6.89 -32.90
CA GLU A 226 -13.16 6.29 -33.18
C GLU A 226 -13.08 5.12 -34.19
N ASP A 227 -12.03 5.06 -35.00
CA ASP A 227 -11.83 3.93 -35.93
C ASP A 227 -11.58 2.62 -35.18
N ASP A 228 -10.98 2.69 -33.98
CA ASP A 228 -10.74 1.52 -33.12
C ASP A 228 -12.03 0.98 -32.49
N ARG A 229 -13.08 1.81 -32.32
CA ARG A 229 -14.29 1.41 -31.58
C ARG A 229 -14.96 0.19 -32.21
N ARG A 230 -15.12 0.21 -33.54
CA ARG A 230 -15.75 -0.89 -34.27
C ARG A 230 -14.93 -2.16 -34.14
N MET A 231 -13.62 -2.06 -34.34
CA MET A 231 -12.68 -3.19 -34.24
C MET A 231 -12.73 -3.83 -32.84
N LEU A 232 -12.75 -3.02 -31.79
CA LEU A 232 -12.81 -3.51 -30.42
C LEU A 232 -14.15 -4.19 -30.10
N TYR A 233 -15.27 -3.63 -30.55
CA TYR A 233 -16.57 -4.25 -30.34
C TYR A 233 -16.73 -5.57 -31.09
N GLU A 234 -16.28 -5.63 -32.35
CA GLU A 234 -16.25 -6.88 -33.12
C GLU A 234 -15.40 -7.93 -32.40
N SER A 235 -14.21 -7.55 -31.93
CA SER A 235 -13.34 -8.46 -31.19
C SER A 235 -13.95 -8.94 -29.86
N ILE A 236 -14.66 -8.08 -29.13
CA ILE A 236 -15.38 -8.47 -27.89
C ILE A 236 -16.49 -9.46 -28.22
N GLN A 237 -17.26 -9.20 -29.28
CA GLN A 237 -18.34 -10.10 -29.71
C GLN A 237 -17.82 -11.46 -30.16
N GLU A 238 -16.64 -11.53 -30.79
CA GLU A 238 -16.02 -12.81 -31.17
C GLU A 238 -15.52 -13.63 -29.97
N MET A 239 -15.25 -12.99 -28.82
CA MET A 239 -14.74 -13.66 -27.63
C MET A 239 -15.82 -14.34 -26.76
N TYR A 240 -17.10 -13.95 -26.91
CA TYR A 240 -18.23 -14.37 -26.06
C TYR A 240 -19.35 -15.02 -26.86
#